data_AF-A0A8T4PGX8-F1
#
_entry.id   AF-A0A8T4PGX8-F1
#
_cell.length_a   1.000
_cell.length_b   1.000
_cell.length_c   1.000
_cell.angle_alpha   90.00
_cell.angle_beta   90.00
_cell.angle_gamma   90.00
#
_symmetry.space_group_name_H-M   'P 1'
#
loop_
_entity.id
_entity.type
_entity.pdbx_description
1 polymer ?
#
loop_
_entity_poly.entity_id
_entity_poly.type
_entity_poly.pdbx_seq_one_letter_code
_entity_poly.pdbx_strand_id
1 'polypeptide(L)'
;MYFLLFNILIFVFNRDRNKIENVIGILLNSLFFYGLAMWPGFYFKQKGGGLLAASLAVFYLIFAYLAYNKKISHYFNTYLVLCFGYLALAVPLQFNREWVTISWAALTLILVLLSFRLKENVIRIASSAVGIITLARLLFYDYYALAPIDLSNILNSTRLFAFASAIIIFYVIAYLYYKNKDSFEKYKSYIIYVNAAYAIAATLLTTIIIWLEIWDTSLALNAKKLWTSLAFILQAIIILAFGFSAKIKLFRLLGLILFGLSIAKVFLYDLSNLETGYRIISFIVLGVIALLAAYLYNKYKEYIA
;
A
#
# COMPACT_ATOMS: atom_id res chain seq x y z
N MET A 1 -36.47 8.28 -5.62
CA MET A 1 -37.24 8.93 -4.53
C MET A 1 -37.13 8.17 -3.20
N TYR A 2 -37.42 6.86 -3.16
CA TYR A 2 -37.31 6.03 -1.94
C TYR A 2 -35.94 6.12 -1.25
N PHE A 3 -34.85 6.02 -2.02
CA PHE A 3 -33.48 6.14 -1.51
C PHE A 3 -33.23 7.41 -0.68
N LEU A 4 -33.66 8.57 -1.20
CA LEU A 4 -33.48 9.87 -0.53
C LEU A 4 -34.36 9.97 0.72
N LEU A 5 -35.63 9.58 0.61
CA LEU A 5 -36.58 9.62 1.71
C LEU A 5 -36.10 8.75 2.88
N PHE A 6 -35.59 7.55 2.60
CA PHE A 6 -35.08 6.66 3.64
C PHE A 6 -33.90 7.28 4.43
N ASN A 7 -32.93 7.89 3.74
CA ASN A 7 -31.79 8.56 4.41
C ASN A 7 -32.25 9.78 5.22
N ILE A 8 -33.18 10.57 4.70
CA ILE A 8 -33.75 11.73 5.40
C ILE A 8 -34.55 11.28 6.63
N LEU A 9 -35.39 10.26 6.50
CA LEU A 9 -36.22 9.74 7.58
C LEU A 9 -35.37 9.22 8.74
N ILE A 10 -34.31 8.45 8.48
CA ILE A 10 -33.41 7.99 9.55
C ILE A 10 -32.73 9.17 10.24
N PHE A 11 -32.30 10.18 9.46
CA PHE A 11 -31.62 11.35 9.99
C PHE A 11 -32.54 12.29 10.81
N VAL A 12 -33.82 12.37 10.44
CA VAL A 12 -34.83 13.23 11.09
C VAL A 12 -35.45 12.52 12.30
N PHE A 13 -35.86 11.25 12.16
CA PHE A 13 -36.63 10.56 13.19
C PHE A 13 -35.78 9.89 14.26
N ASN A 14 -34.45 9.82 14.09
CA ASN A 14 -33.41 9.43 15.05
C ASN A 14 -33.89 8.59 16.27
N ARG A 15 -34.63 7.50 16.01
CA ARG A 15 -35.14 6.64 17.08
C ARG A 15 -34.03 5.70 17.51
N ASP A 16 -33.43 6.01 18.65
CA ASP A 16 -32.33 5.25 19.27
C ASP A 16 -32.63 3.76 19.52
N ARG A 17 -33.88 3.32 19.39
CA ARG A 17 -34.29 1.92 19.63
C ARG A 17 -33.69 0.92 18.64
N ASN A 18 -33.41 1.29 17.39
CA ASN A 18 -33.04 0.32 16.33
C ASN A 18 -31.73 0.69 15.60
N LYS A 19 -30.65 0.96 16.35
CA LYS A 19 -29.37 1.44 15.80
C LYS A 19 -28.76 0.53 14.73
N ILE A 20 -28.71 -0.77 14.98
CA ILE A 20 -28.08 -1.74 14.06
C ILE A 20 -28.91 -1.88 12.78
N GLU A 21 -30.24 -1.98 12.92
CA GLU A 21 -31.16 -2.07 11.77
C GLU A 21 -31.05 -0.83 10.88
N ASN A 22 -30.93 0.37 11.46
CA ASN A 22 -30.76 1.60 10.68
C ASN A 22 -29.43 1.61 9.93
N VAL A 23 -28.33 1.16 10.54
CA VAL A 23 -27.02 1.05 9.87
C VAL A 23 -27.09 0.06 8.71
N ILE A 24 -27.63 -1.14 8.95
CA ILE A 24 -27.83 -2.17 7.92
C ILE A 24 -28.73 -1.63 6.81
N GLY A 25 -29.82 -0.96 7.17
CA GLY A 25 -30.75 -0.34 6.23
C GLY A 25 -30.07 0.71 5.36
N ILE A 26 -29.24 1.58 5.93
CA ILE A 26 -28.47 2.58 5.16
C ILE A 26 -27.55 1.90 4.15
N LEU A 27 -26.80 0.87 4.59
CA LEU A 27 -25.88 0.12 3.73
C LEU A 27 -26.62 -0.61 2.60
N LEU A 28 -27.68 -1.35 2.91
CA LEU A 28 -28.46 -2.10 1.93
C LEU A 28 -29.18 -1.18 0.95
N ASN A 29 -29.82 -0.11 1.43
CA ASN A 29 -30.48 0.87 0.57
C ASN A 29 -29.48 1.52 -0.39
N SER A 30 -28.26 1.80 0.09
CA SER A 30 -27.16 2.32 -0.73
C SER A 30 -26.78 1.35 -1.84
N LEU A 31 -26.43 0.12 -1.49
CA LEU A 31 -25.98 -0.91 -2.42
C LEU A 31 -27.09 -1.26 -3.42
N PHE A 32 -28.34 -1.33 -2.98
CA PHE A 32 -29.50 -1.59 -3.83
C PHE A 32 -29.72 -0.46 -4.83
N PHE A 33 -29.67 0.81 -4.39
CA PHE A 33 -29.79 1.95 -5.28
C PHE A 33 -28.69 1.97 -6.35
N TYR A 34 -27.43 1.76 -5.94
CA TYR A 34 -26.31 1.71 -6.87
C TYR A 34 -26.43 0.52 -7.84
N GLY A 35 -26.78 -0.67 -7.33
CA GLY A 35 -26.96 -1.87 -8.13
C GLY A 35 -28.07 -1.73 -9.17
N LEU A 36 -29.20 -1.12 -8.81
CA LEU A 36 -30.27 -0.79 -9.76
C LEU A 36 -29.81 0.23 -10.81
N ALA A 37 -29.09 1.27 -10.40
CA ALA A 37 -28.57 2.27 -11.32
C ALA A 37 -27.59 1.68 -12.35
N MET A 38 -26.85 0.64 -11.96
CA MET A 38 -25.90 -0.09 -12.80
C MET A 38 -26.54 -1.25 -13.60
N TRP A 39 -27.84 -1.52 -13.40
CA TRP A 39 -28.52 -2.62 -14.09
C TRP A 39 -28.48 -2.44 -15.61
N PRO A 40 -28.32 -3.51 -16.43
CA PRO A 40 -28.12 -3.41 -17.87
C PRO A 40 -29.19 -2.63 -18.65
N GLY A 41 -30.39 -2.44 -18.09
CA GLY A 41 -31.46 -1.63 -18.66
C GLY A 41 -31.35 -0.11 -18.40
N PHE A 42 -30.35 0.36 -17.66
CA PHE A 42 -30.19 1.77 -17.29
C PHE A 42 -28.93 2.42 -17.91
N TYR A 43 -29.05 3.71 -18.21
CA TYR A 43 -28.06 4.55 -18.93
C TYR A 43 -26.64 4.56 -18.33
N PHE A 44 -26.48 4.31 -17.03
CA PHE A 44 -25.21 4.49 -16.33
C PHE A 44 -24.16 3.40 -16.62
N LYS A 45 -24.55 2.26 -17.20
CA LYS A 45 -23.63 1.14 -17.48
C LYS A 45 -22.51 1.49 -18.48
N GLN A 46 -22.74 2.36 -19.46
CA GLN A 46 -21.76 2.56 -20.55
C GLN A 46 -20.71 3.65 -20.30
N LYS A 47 -21.05 4.76 -19.62
CA LYS A 47 -20.10 5.86 -19.34
C LYS A 47 -20.32 6.60 -18.01
N GLY A 48 -21.39 6.29 -17.26
CA GLY A 48 -21.85 7.12 -16.14
C GLY A 48 -21.60 6.53 -14.74
N GLY A 49 -21.28 5.24 -14.63
CA GLY A 49 -21.16 4.56 -13.34
C GLY A 49 -20.14 5.20 -12.39
N GLY A 50 -19.00 5.64 -12.91
CA GLY A 50 -17.98 6.35 -12.14
C GLY A 50 -18.46 7.70 -11.61
N LEU A 51 -19.11 8.51 -12.46
CA LEU A 51 -19.72 9.78 -12.06
C LEU A 51 -20.84 9.58 -11.04
N LEU A 52 -21.65 8.54 -11.18
CA LEU A 52 -22.71 8.22 -10.23
C LEU A 52 -22.12 7.81 -8.88
N ALA A 53 -21.10 6.96 -8.85
CA ALA A 53 -20.37 6.64 -7.62
C ALA A 53 -19.76 7.90 -6.99
N ALA A 54 -19.11 8.78 -7.76
CA ALA A 54 -18.59 10.04 -7.26
C ALA A 54 -19.69 10.95 -6.68
N SER A 55 -20.85 11.03 -7.32
CA SER A 55 -21.99 11.80 -6.81
C SER A 55 -22.54 11.22 -5.50
N LEU A 56 -22.61 9.89 -5.36
CA LEU A 56 -22.99 9.21 -4.13
C LEU A 56 -21.96 9.46 -3.01
N ALA A 57 -20.67 9.50 -3.34
CA ALA A 57 -19.64 9.85 -2.37
C ALA A 57 -19.86 11.27 -1.81
N VAL A 58 -20.10 12.26 -2.67
CA VAL A 58 -20.41 13.64 -2.24
C VAL A 58 -21.70 13.68 -1.41
N PHE A 59 -22.73 12.97 -1.84
CA PHE A 59 -23.98 12.85 -1.09
C PHE A 59 -23.74 12.31 0.32
N TYR A 60 -23.00 11.22 0.48
CA TYR A 60 -22.70 10.64 1.79
C TYR A 60 -21.75 11.50 2.62
N LEU A 61 -20.86 12.28 2.01
CA LEU A 61 -20.05 13.26 2.72
C LEU A 61 -20.90 14.34 3.39
N ILE A 62 -21.95 14.82 2.72
CA ILE A 62 -22.91 15.78 3.28
C ILE A 62 -23.62 15.15 4.49
N PHE A 63 -24.11 13.92 4.37
CA PHE A 63 -24.77 13.22 5.48
C PHE A 63 -23.81 12.92 6.64
N ALA A 64 -22.54 12.61 6.36
CA ALA A 64 -21.51 12.48 7.38
C ALA A 64 -21.30 13.82 8.12
N TYR A 65 -21.17 14.94 7.41
CA TYR A 65 -21.04 16.27 8.02
C TYR A 65 -22.25 16.62 8.90
N LEU A 66 -23.46 16.34 8.44
CA LEU A 66 -24.68 16.56 9.21
C LEU A 66 -24.74 15.68 10.46
N ALA A 67 -24.34 14.40 10.36
CA ALA A 67 -24.28 13.48 11.50
C ALA A 67 -23.20 13.87 12.52
N TYR A 68 -22.06 14.41 12.04
CA TYR A 68 -21.00 14.96 12.89
C TYR A 68 -21.51 16.15 13.71
N ASN A 69 -22.18 17.12 13.06
CA ASN A 69 -22.74 18.29 13.73
C ASN A 69 -23.83 17.92 14.76
N LYS A 70 -24.62 16.87 14.50
CA LYS A 70 -25.59 16.33 15.46
C LYS A 70 -24.97 15.41 16.53
N LYS A 71 -23.66 15.17 16.50
CA LYS A 71 -22.93 14.27 17.41
C LYS A 71 -23.44 12.82 17.42
N ILE A 72 -23.93 12.32 16.28
CA ILE A 72 -24.43 10.94 16.13
C ILE A 72 -23.33 10.04 15.52
N SER A 73 -22.41 9.56 16.37
CA SER A 73 -21.17 8.86 15.94
C SER A 73 -21.40 7.65 15.02
N HIS A 74 -22.43 6.82 15.27
CA HIS A 74 -22.67 5.63 14.46
C HIS A 74 -23.08 5.95 13.01
N TYR A 75 -23.93 6.96 12.81
CA TYR A 75 -24.32 7.38 11.47
C TYR A 75 -23.19 8.13 10.77
N PHE A 76 -22.44 8.96 11.51
CA PHE A 76 -21.23 9.60 10.99
C PHE A 76 -20.26 8.56 10.41
N ASN A 77 -19.94 7.52 11.18
CA ASN A 77 -19.04 6.45 10.75
C ASN A 77 -19.61 5.67 9.55
N THR A 78 -20.91 5.38 9.54
CA THR A 78 -21.56 4.67 8.42
C THR A 78 -21.52 5.47 7.13
N TYR A 79 -21.85 6.76 7.19
CA TYR A 79 -21.82 7.64 6.02
C TYR A 79 -20.40 7.89 5.51
N LEU A 80 -19.40 7.97 6.39
CA LEU A 80 -18.01 8.04 5.95
C LEU A 80 -17.56 6.77 5.22
N VAL A 81 -17.90 5.58 5.73
CA VAL A 81 -17.58 4.32 5.05
C VAL A 81 -18.20 4.28 3.66
N LEU A 82 -19.46 4.68 3.51
CA LEU A 82 -20.11 4.77 2.19
C LEU A 82 -19.44 5.81 1.30
N CYS A 83 -19.13 7.00 1.81
CA CYS A 83 -18.44 8.05 1.07
C CYS A 83 -17.12 7.53 0.46
N PHE A 84 -16.24 6.97 1.29
CA PHE A 84 -14.95 6.48 0.81
C PHE A 84 -15.07 5.20 -0.01
N GLY A 85 -16.05 4.34 0.28
CA GLY A 85 -16.36 3.16 -0.54
C GLY A 85 -16.75 3.55 -1.95
N TYR A 86 -17.63 4.55 -2.11
CA TYR A 86 -18.00 5.03 -3.43
C TYR A 86 -16.88 5.81 -4.13
N LEU A 87 -16.04 6.56 -3.41
CA LEU A 87 -14.83 7.14 -4.01
C LEU A 87 -13.89 6.04 -4.54
N ALA A 88 -13.69 4.96 -3.79
CA ALA A 88 -12.88 3.83 -4.22
C ALA A 88 -13.46 3.14 -5.47
N LEU A 89 -14.79 3.02 -5.56
CA LEU A 89 -15.50 2.46 -6.72
C LEU A 89 -15.51 3.39 -7.94
N ALA A 90 -15.55 4.70 -7.73
CA ALA A 90 -15.64 5.67 -8.82
C ALA A 90 -14.41 5.61 -9.74
N VAL A 91 -13.22 5.43 -9.16
CA VAL A 91 -11.96 5.45 -9.92
C VAL A 91 -11.88 4.34 -10.99
N PRO A 92 -11.99 3.04 -10.67
CA PRO A 92 -11.90 1.98 -11.67
C PRO A 92 -13.00 2.01 -12.73
N LEU A 93 -14.10 2.72 -12.48
CA LEU A 93 -15.20 2.87 -13.44
C LEU A 93 -14.99 4.04 -14.40
N GLN A 94 -14.10 4.98 -14.06
CA GLN A 94 -13.92 6.23 -14.81
C GLN A 94 -12.54 6.36 -15.46
N PHE A 95 -11.50 5.82 -14.82
CA PHE A 95 -10.10 6.02 -15.23
C PHE A 95 -9.46 4.75 -15.78
N ASN A 96 -8.35 4.92 -16.51
CA ASN A 96 -7.52 3.83 -17.03
C ASN A 96 -6.86 3.01 -15.90
N ARG A 97 -6.31 1.85 -16.27
CA ARG A 97 -5.89 0.78 -15.34
C ARG A 97 -4.87 1.26 -14.30
N GLU A 98 -3.90 2.07 -14.69
CA GLU A 98 -2.81 2.59 -13.86
C GLU A 98 -3.27 3.63 -12.83
N TRP A 99 -4.23 4.49 -13.21
CA TRP A 99 -4.76 5.54 -12.35
C TRP A 99 -5.57 5.00 -11.18
N VAL A 100 -6.13 3.79 -11.31
CA VAL A 100 -6.83 3.11 -10.23
C VAL A 100 -5.92 2.94 -9.01
N THR A 101 -4.72 2.42 -9.25
CA THR A 101 -3.77 2.08 -8.18
C THR A 101 -3.18 3.32 -7.53
N ILE A 102 -2.82 4.31 -8.35
CA ILE A 102 -2.36 5.62 -7.87
C ILE A 102 -3.42 6.26 -6.96
N SER A 103 -4.69 6.23 -7.39
CA SER A 103 -5.78 6.82 -6.63
C SER A 103 -6.12 6.05 -5.36
N TRP A 104 -6.08 4.71 -5.38
CA TRP A 104 -6.31 3.89 -4.19
C TRP A 104 -5.17 4.02 -3.16
N ALA A 105 -3.93 4.14 -3.61
CA ALA A 105 -2.81 4.49 -2.74
C ALA A 105 -3.02 5.88 -2.11
N ALA A 106 -3.38 6.90 -2.90
CA ALA A 106 -3.68 8.24 -2.40
C ALA A 106 -4.87 8.25 -1.43
N LEU A 107 -5.93 7.49 -1.73
CA LEU A 107 -7.09 7.32 -0.85
C LEU A 107 -6.70 6.68 0.48
N THR A 108 -5.83 5.67 0.44
CA THR A 108 -5.27 5.04 1.65
C THR A 108 -4.57 6.09 2.53
N LEU A 109 -3.72 6.94 1.93
CA LEU A 109 -3.04 8.02 2.66
C LEU A 109 -4.02 9.02 3.27
N ILE A 110 -5.01 9.47 2.51
CA ILE A 110 -6.05 10.40 2.98
C ILE A 110 -6.79 9.80 4.18
N LEU A 111 -7.20 8.53 4.09
CA LEU A 111 -7.87 7.82 5.18
C LEU A 111 -6.98 7.69 6.41
N VAL A 112 -5.69 7.38 6.25
CA VAL A 112 -4.73 7.35 7.38
C VAL A 112 -4.64 8.72 8.06
N LEU A 113 -4.50 9.80 7.29
CA LEU A 113 -4.44 11.16 7.82
C LEU A 113 -5.74 11.53 8.57
N LEU A 114 -6.89 11.19 8.02
CA LEU A 114 -8.18 11.38 8.68
C LEU A 114 -8.32 10.52 9.93
N SER A 115 -7.77 9.31 9.94
CA SER A 115 -7.80 8.43 11.11
C SER A 115 -7.05 9.03 12.30
N PHE A 116 -5.96 9.76 12.06
CA PHE A 116 -5.25 10.49 13.12
C PHE A 116 -6.00 11.75 13.58
N ARG A 117 -6.65 12.47 12.66
CA ARG A 117 -7.42 13.69 12.97
C ARG A 117 -8.69 13.39 13.75
N LEU A 118 -9.50 12.45 13.25
CA LEU A 118 -10.82 12.11 13.80
C LEU A 118 -10.75 11.10 14.94
N LYS A 119 -9.63 10.38 15.08
CA LYS A 119 -9.39 9.36 16.11
C LYS A 119 -10.40 8.20 16.10
N GLU A 120 -11.20 8.07 15.03
CA GLU A 120 -12.20 7.02 14.84
C GLU A 120 -11.58 5.70 14.38
N ASN A 121 -11.98 4.59 15.01
CA ASN A 121 -11.45 3.26 14.66
C ASN A 121 -11.93 2.77 13.31
N VAL A 122 -13.16 3.12 12.93
CA VAL A 122 -13.75 2.72 11.64
C VAL A 122 -12.89 3.24 10.49
N ILE A 123 -12.38 4.48 10.59
CA ILE A 123 -11.52 5.08 9.57
C ILE A 123 -10.14 4.41 9.53
N ARG A 124 -9.59 4.01 10.69
CA ARG A 124 -8.34 3.22 10.73
C ARG A 124 -8.51 1.89 10.00
N ILE A 125 -9.57 1.14 10.32
CA ILE A 125 -9.87 -0.14 9.68
C ILE A 125 -10.08 0.05 8.17
N ALA A 126 -10.86 1.06 7.77
CA ALA A 126 -11.08 1.38 6.36
C ALA A 126 -9.77 1.72 5.64
N SER A 127 -8.88 2.51 6.25
CA SER A 127 -7.56 2.81 5.67
C SER A 127 -6.73 1.55 5.45
N SER A 128 -6.68 0.64 6.45
CA SER A 128 -5.95 -0.62 6.32
C SER A 128 -6.56 -1.52 5.25
N ALA A 129 -7.89 -1.59 5.18
CA ALA A 129 -8.59 -2.38 4.17
C ALA A 129 -8.29 -1.89 2.75
N VAL A 130 -8.38 -0.59 2.49
CA VAL A 130 -8.03 -0.01 1.17
C VAL A 130 -6.55 -0.20 0.87
N GLY A 131 -5.67 -0.09 1.86
CA GLY A 131 -4.24 -0.38 1.71
C GLY A 131 -3.97 -1.84 1.30
N ILE A 132 -4.64 -2.80 1.94
CA ILE A 132 -4.54 -4.23 1.63
C ILE A 132 -5.08 -4.50 0.22
N ILE A 133 -6.20 -3.89 -0.16
CA ILE A 133 -6.77 -4.02 -1.52
C ILE A 133 -5.80 -3.46 -2.56
N THR A 134 -5.18 -2.31 -2.28
CA THR A 134 -4.17 -1.69 -3.17
C THR A 134 -2.96 -2.61 -3.34
N LEU A 135 -2.46 -3.18 -2.23
CA LEU A 135 -1.37 -4.15 -2.24
C LEU A 135 -1.73 -5.40 -3.05
N ALA A 136 -2.91 -5.98 -2.82
CA ALA A 136 -3.38 -7.15 -3.55
C ALA A 136 -3.51 -6.87 -5.05
N ARG A 137 -4.06 -5.71 -5.43
CA ARG A 137 -4.16 -5.31 -6.83
C ARG A 137 -2.78 -5.23 -7.50
N LEU A 138 -1.80 -4.62 -6.84
CA LEU A 138 -0.43 -4.54 -7.35
C LEU A 138 0.17 -5.92 -7.60
N LEU A 139 0.02 -6.84 -6.63
CA LEU A 139 0.62 -8.17 -6.67
C LEU A 139 -0.06 -9.14 -7.64
N PHE A 140 -1.38 -9.05 -7.80
CA PHE A 140 -2.15 -10.05 -8.55
C PHE A 140 -2.67 -9.56 -9.90
N TYR A 141 -2.82 -8.24 -10.08
CA TYR A 141 -3.42 -7.67 -11.29
C TYR A 141 -2.44 -6.76 -12.05
N ASP A 142 -1.96 -5.69 -11.41
CA ASP A 142 -1.18 -4.66 -12.10
C ASP A 142 0.19 -5.18 -12.56
N TYR A 143 0.77 -6.15 -11.85
CA TYR A 143 2.03 -6.79 -12.25
C TYR A 143 1.97 -7.37 -13.67
N TYR A 144 0.82 -7.93 -14.07
CA TYR A 144 0.58 -8.53 -15.39
C TYR A 144 -0.10 -7.55 -16.36
N ALA A 145 -0.98 -6.69 -15.85
CA ALA A 145 -1.86 -5.87 -16.68
C ALA A 145 -1.23 -4.56 -17.17
N LEU A 146 -0.17 -4.06 -16.50
CA LEU A 146 0.49 -2.79 -16.83
C LEU A 146 1.76 -3.01 -17.64
N ALA A 147 2.09 -2.02 -18.48
CA ALA A 147 3.23 -2.08 -19.37
C ALA A 147 4.56 -1.93 -18.60
N PRO A 148 5.60 -2.71 -18.96
CA PRO A 148 6.94 -2.61 -18.38
C PRO A 148 7.61 -1.27 -18.72
N ILE A 149 8.80 -1.05 -18.18
CA ILE A 149 9.58 0.16 -18.45
C ILE A 149 9.87 0.32 -19.96
N ASP A 150 9.57 1.50 -20.48
CA ASP A 150 9.86 1.92 -21.84
C ASP A 150 10.87 3.07 -21.80
N LEU A 151 12.11 2.78 -22.20
CA LEU A 151 13.20 3.74 -22.22
C LEU A 151 13.04 4.80 -23.31
N SER A 152 12.25 4.53 -24.36
CA SER A 152 11.99 5.48 -25.44
C SER A 152 10.94 6.51 -25.04
N ASN A 153 9.94 6.09 -24.25
CA ASN A 153 8.93 6.97 -23.70
C ASN A 153 8.56 6.56 -22.28
N ILE A 154 9.20 7.21 -21.30
CA ILE A 154 8.99 6.94 -19.88
C ILE A 154 7.52 7.07 -19.48
N LEU A 155 6.73 7.95 -20.13
CA LEU A 155 5.31 8.13 -19.82
C LEU A 155 4.46 6.88 -20.10
N ASN A 156 4.92 5.98 -20.98
CA ASN A 156 4.27 4.71 -21.25
C ASN A 156 4.58 3.63 -20.18
N SER A 157 5.52 3.89 -19.27
CA SER A 157 5.96 2.97 -18.20
C SER A 157 4.93 2.91 -17.06
N THR A 158 3.70 2.53 -17.40
CA THR A 158 2.53 2.54 -16.49
C THR A 158 2.74 1.71 -15.23
N ARG A 159 3.42 0.56 -15.32
CA ARG A 159 3.76 -0.28 -14.16
C ARG A 159 4.66 0.45 -13.17
N LEU A 160 5.68 1.15 -13.69
CA LEU A 160 6.61 1.91 -12.87
C LEU A 160 5.89 3.01 -12.07
N PHE A 161 5.00 3.78 -12.69
CA PHE A 161 4.25 4.83 -11.98
C PHE A 161 3.30 4.28 -10.92
N ALA A 162 2.57 3.21 -11.24
CA ALA A 162 1.64 2.58 -10.30
C ALA A 162 2.38 2.05 -9.06
N PHE A 163 3.45 1.27 -9.25
CA PHE A 163 4.24 0.75 -8.14
C PHE A 163 4.98 1.85 -7.38
N ALA A 164 5.64 2.79 -8.07
CA ALA A 164 6.40 3.86 -7.42
C ALA A 164 5.51 4.74 -6.53
N SER A 165 4.32 5.12 -7.03
CA SER A 165 3.36 5.90 -6.23
C SER A 165 2.94 5.16 -4.95
N ALA A 166 2.61 3.87 -5.06
CA ALA A 166 2.20 3.06 -3.92
C ALA A 166 3.36 2.82 -2.93
N ILE A 167 4.57 2.56 -3.41
CA ILE A 167 5.78 2.40 -2.59
C ILE A 167 6.05 3.68 -1.79
N ILE A 168 6.06 4.83 -2.46
CA ILE A 168 6.28 6.14 -1.81
C ILE A 168 5.21 6.37 -0.75
N ILE A 169 3.94 6.19 -1.11
CA ILE A 169 2.83 6.42 -0.19
C ILE A 169 2.87 5.45 0.99
N PHE A 170 3.18 4.17 0.78
CA PHE A 170 3.29 3.19 1.87
C PHE A 170 4.45 3.49 2.81
N TYR A 171 5.60 3.96 2.30
CA TYR A 171 6.68 4.45 3.15
C TYR A 171 6.29 5.72 3.92
N VAL A 172 5.56 6.66 3.29
CA VAL A 172 5.02 7.85 3.97
C VAL A 172 4.06 7.44 5.08
N ILE A 173 3.15 6.51 4.82
CA ILE A 173 2.22 5.97 5.83
C ILE A 173 2.99 5.31 6.97
N ALA A 174 4.00 4.49 6.66
CA ALA A 174 4.84 3.87 7.67
C ALA A 174 5.51 4.95 8.54
N TYR A 175 6.10 5.97 7.94
CA TYR A 175 6.69 7.10 8.66
C TYR A 175 5.67 7.82 9.56
N LEU A 176 4.45 8.08 9.07
CA LEU A 176 3.39 8.72 9.86
C LEU A 176 2.99 7.88 11.08
N TYR A 177 2.83 6.57 10.94
CA TYR A 177 2.55 5.69 12.08
C TYR A 177 3.73 5.60 13.05
N TYR A 178 4.97 5.59 12.56
CA TYR A 178 6.16 5.64 13.42
C TYR A 178 6.21 6.94 14.23
N LYS A 179 5.95 8.09 13.60
CA LYS A 179 5.94 9.41 14.23
C LYS A 179 4.85 9.54 15.29
N ASN A 180 3.68 8.93 15.07
CA ASN A 180 2.52 9.01 15.96
C ASN A 180 2.34 7.77 16.86
N LYS A 181 3.39 6.95 17.03
CA LYS A 181 3.32 5.67 17.78
C LYS A 181 2.88 5.83 19.24
N ASP A 182 3.21 6.97 19.86
CA ASP A 182 2.92 7.27 21.26
C ASP A 182 1.63 8.09 21.44
N SER A 183 0.98 8.51 20.35
CA SER A 183 -0.21 9.37 20.40
C SER A 183 -1.49 8.63 20.81
N PHE A 184 -1.47 7.30 20.85
CA PHE A 184 -2.65 6.47 21.13
C PHE A 184 -2.30 5.27 22.01
N GLU A 185 -2.22 5.45 23.33
CA GLU A 185 -1.93 4.38 24.30
C GLU A 185 -2.82 3.14 24.08
N LYS A 186 -4.14 3.32 23.90
CA LYS A 186 -5.09 2.22 23.67
C LYS A 186 -4.82 1.42 22.38
N TYR A 187 -4.17 2.01 21.37
CA TYR A 187 -3.97 1.41 20.04
C TYR A 187 -2.48 1.27 19.68
N LYS A 188 -1.59 1.35 20.67
CA LYS A 188 -0.14 1.34 20.47
C LYS A 188 0.33 0.11 19.68
N SER A 189 -0.12 -1.08 20.08
CA SER A 189 0.20 -2.33 19.38
C SER A 189 -0.27 -2.33 17.93
N TYR A 190 -1.52 -1.89 17.69
CA TYR A 190 -2.06 -1.78 16.33
C TYR A 190 -1.22 -0.83 15.46
N ILE A 191 -0.84 0.34 15.99
CA ILE A 191 0.00 1.31 15.27
C ILE A 191 1.37 0.72 14.93
N ILE A 192 1.98 -0.02 15.85
CA ILE A 192 3.27 -0.69 15.61
C ILE A 192 3.14 -1.75 14.53
N TYR A 193 2.11 -2.61 14.58
CA TYR A 193 1.89 -3.63 13.56
C TYR A 193 1.59 -3.04 12.18
N VAL A 194 0.77 -1.99 12.12
CA VAL A 194 0.44 -1.30 10.86
C VAL A 194 1.66 -0.58 10.29
N ASN A 195 2.46 0.10 11.13
CA ASN A 195 3.75 0.67 10.73
C ASN A 195 4.65 -0.40 10.09
N ALA A 196 4.81 -1.55 10.76
CA ALA A 196 5.62 -2.65 10.26
C ALA A 196 5.08 -3.20 8.94
N ALA A 197 3.77 -3.43 8.86
CA ALA A 197 3.12 -3.96 7.66
C ALA A 197 3.34 -3.06 6.44
N TYR A 198 3.14 -1.74 6.55
CA TYR A 198 3.36 -0.82 5.43
C TYR A 198 4.84 -0.72 5.04
N ALA A 199 5.77 -0.69 6.00
CA ALA A 199 7.20 -0.66 5.69
C ALA A 199 7.68 -1.95 5.01
N ILE A 200 7.20 -3.11 5.48
CA ILE A 200 7.48 -4.41 4.86
C ILE A 200 6.88 -4.45 3.46
N ALA A 201 5.61 -4.07 3.30
CA ALA A 201 4.93 -4.06 2.00
C ALA A 201 5.64 -3.16 0.98
N ALA A 202 6.02 -1.94 1.37
CA ALA A 202 6.76 -1.03 0.48
C ALA A 202 8.14 -1.61 0.08
N THR A 203 8.84 -2.24 1.02
CA THR A 203 10.13 -2.88 0.77
C THR A 203 9.99 -4.06 -0.19
N LEU A 204 9.00 -4.93 0.04
CA LEU A 204 8.71 -6.07 -0.83
C LEU A 204 8.27 -5.61 -2.23
N LEU A 205 7.38 -4.62 -2.32
CA LEU A 205 6.98 -4.06 -3.61
C LEU A 205 8.16 -3.49 -4.38
N THR A 206 9.10 -2.82 -3.70
CA THR A 206 10.34 -2.32 -4.31
C THR A 206 11.20 -3.46 -4.85
N THR A 207 11.35 -4.54 -4.07
CA THR A 207 12.10 -5.73 -4.52
C THR A 207 11.43 -6.40 -5.71
N ILE A 208 10.09 -6.50 -5.70
CA ILE A 208 9.30 -7.12 -6.76
C ILE A 208 9.37 -6.30 -8.05
N ILE A 209 9.19 -4.98 -8.01
CA ILE A 209 9.28 -4.15 -9.22
C ILE A 209 10.69 -4.22 -9.82
N ILE A 210 11.75 -4.14 -9.00
CA ILE A 210 13.14 -4.30 -9.50
C ILE A 210 13.30 -5.62 -10.24
N TRP A 211 12.79 -6.71 -9.66
CA TRP A 211 12.87 -8.03 -10.29
C TRP A 211 12.10 -8.07 -11.62
N LEU A 212 10.85 -7.58 -11.64
CA LEU A 212 10.00 -7.56 -12.83
C LEU A 212 10.62 -6.73 -13.97
N GLU A 213 11.05 -5.50 -13.68
CA GLU A 213 11.61 -4.62 -14.72
C GLU A 213 12.89 -5.20 -15.33
N ILE A 214 13.77 -5.80 -14.52
CA ILE A 214 14.99 -6.43 -15.04
C ILE A 214 14.64 -7.66 -15.89
N TRP A 215 13.67 -8.48 -15.46
CA TRP A 215 13.32 -9.72 -16.15
C TRP A 215 12.59 -9.49 -17.47
N ASP A 216 11.90 -8.36 -17.64
CA ASP A 216 11.25 -7.98 -18.89
C ASP A 216 12.19 -7.35 -19.92
N THR A 217 13.43 -6.98 -19.54
CA THR A 217 14.41 -6.47 -20.50
C THR A 217 14.85 -7.54 -21.52
N SER A 218 15.40 -7.10 -22.65
CA SER A 218 16.02 -7.97 -23.66
C SER A 218 17.45 -8.43 -23.30
N LEU A 219 17.91 -8.17 -22.09
CA LEU A 219 19.26 -8.53 -21.63
C LEU A 219 19.48 -10.06 -21.63
N ALA A 220 20.72 -10.48 -21.83
CA ALA A 220 21.11 -11.88 -21.70
C ALA A 220 20.83 -12.42 -20.28
N LEU A 221 20.49 -13.70 -20.15
CA LEU A 221 20.11 -14.31 -18.87
C LEU A 221 21.14 -14.08 -17.75
N ASN A 222 22.43 -14.21 -18.06
CA ASN A 222 23.51 -13.98 -17.10
C ASN A 222 23.56 -12.51 -16.64
N ALA A 223 23.32 -11.56 -17.55
CA ALA A 223 23.22 -10.15 -17.21
C ALA A 223 22.00 -9.89 -16.31
N LYS A 224 20.83 -10.48 -16.61
CA LYS A 224 19.64 -10.37 -15.75
C LYS A 224 19.92 -10.85 -14.32
N LYS A 225 20.53 -12.03 -14.17
CA LYS A 225 20.91 -12.57 -12.86
C LYS A 225 21.83 -11.60 -12.09
N LEU A 226 22.91 -11.14 -12.73
CA LEU A 226 23.85 -10.19 -12.13
C LEU A 226 23.19 -8.87 -11.72
N TRP A 227 22.43 -8.25 -12.63
CA TRP A 227 21.74 -6.98 -12.35
C TRP A 227 20.71 -7.11 -11.23
N THR A 228 19.94 -8.20 -11.17
CA THR A 228 19.00 -8.41 -10.05
C THR A 228 19.71 -8.50 -8.71
N SER A 229 20.85 -9.20 -8.64
CA SER A 229 21.60 -9.35 -7.39
C SER A 229 22.27 -8.04 -6.96
N LEU A 230 22.85 -7.30 -7.90
CA LEU A 230 23.36 -5.94 -7.63
C LEU A 230 22.27 -4.99 -7.15
N ALA A 231 21.10 -5.01 -7.78
CA ALA A 231 19.98 -4.15 -7.41
C ALA A 231 19.44 -4.46 -6.01
N PHE A 232 19.34 -5.74 -5.63
CA PHE A 232 18.91 -6.12 -4.27
C PHE A 232 19.91 -5.73 -3.19
N ILE A 233 21.22 -5.90 -3.47
CA ILE A 233 22.28 -5.43 -2.56
C ILE A 233 22.20 -3.91 -2.40
N LEU A 234 22.05 -3.16 -3.49
CA LEU A 234 21.92 -1.71 -3.46
C LEU A 234 20.68 -1.28 -2.67
N GLN A 235 19.53 -1.92 -2.90
CA GLN A 235 18.31 -1.68 -2.14
C GLN A 235 18.53 -1.92 -0.64
N ALA A 236 19.19 -3.01 -0.27
CA ALA A 236 19.49 -3.33 1.13
C ALA A 236 20.40 -2.28 1.78
N ILE A 237 21.44 -1.82 1.07
CA ILE A 237 22.35 -0.77 1.55
C ILE A 237 21.58 0.54 1.78
N ILE A 238 20.72 0.95 0.85
CA ILE A 238 19.91 2.17 0.98
C ILE A 238 19.00 2.09 2.21
N ILE A 239 18.33 0.95 2.41
CA ILE A 239 17.44 0.72 3.56
C ILE A 239 18.23 0.71 4.88
N LEU A 240 19.42 0.10 4.90
CA LEU A 240 20.31 0.08 6.06
C LEU A 240 20.78 1.49 6.41
N ALA A 241 21.31 2.22 5.43
CA ALA A 241 21.80 3.59 5.61
C ALA A 241 20.67 4.47 6.16
N PHE A 242 19.48 4.41 5.57
CA PHE A 242 18.31 5.12 6.09
C PHE A 242 17.94 4.68 7.52
N GLY A 243 17.95 3.38 7.81
CA GLY A 243 17.64 2.84 9.14
C GLY A 243 18.62 3.29 10.22
N PHE A 244 19.91 3.40 9.91
CA PHE A 244 20.94 3.94 10.83
C PHE A 244 20.80 5.45 11.00
N SER A 245 20.74 6.21 9.90
CA SER A 245 20.63 7.68 9.94
C SER A 245 19.36 8.14 10.66
N ALA A 246 18.22 7.49 10.40
CA ALA A 246 16.95 7.81 11.04
C ALA A 246 16.78 7.16 12.43
N LYS A 247 17.74 6.34 12.90
CA LYS A 247 17.69 5.58 14.16
C LYS A 247 16.42 4.71 14.31
N ILE A 248 15.90 4.17 13.20
CA ILE A 248 14.68 3.34 13.19
C ILE A 248 15.05 1.85 13.15
N LYS A 249 14.79 1.12 14.24
CA LYS A 249 15.10 -0.32 14.38
C LYS A 249 14.49 -1.17 13.25
N LEU A 250 13.26 -0.88 12.85
CA LEU A 250 12.56 -1.63 11.81
C LEU A 250 13.28 -1.57 10.46
N PHE A 251 13.66 -0.38 9.98
CA PHE A 251 14.40 -0.25 8.71
C PHE A 251 15.78 -0.91 8.77
N ARG A 252 16.49 -0.83 9.90
CA ARG A 252 17.75 -1.58 10.08
C ARG A 252 17.53 -3.09 9.94
N LEU A 253 16.48 -3.62 10.56
CA LEU A 253 16.16 -5.05 10.47
C LEU A 253 15.78 -5.47 9.04
N LEU A 254 14.93 -4.70 8.35
CA LEU A 254 14.55 -4.97 6.96
C LEU A 254 15.76 -4.95 6.04
N GLY A 255 16.63 -3.96 6.19
CA GLY A 255 17.87 -3.86 5.43
C GLY A 255 18.81 -5.03 5.69
N LEU A 256 19.00 -5.44 6.95
CA LEU A 256 19.83 -6.59 7.31
C LEU A 256 19.28 -7.90 6.74
N ILE A 257 17.98 -8.12 6.84
CA ILE A 257 17.32 -9.32 6.28
C ILE A 257 17.49 -9.34 4.76
N LEU A 258 17.19 -8.24 4.06
CA LEU A 258 17.32 -8.16 2.61
C LEU A 258 18.78 -8.34 2.16
N PHE A 259 19.74 -7.76 2.89
CA PHE A 259 21.17 -7.91 2.64
C PHE A 259 21.61 -9.37 2.78
N GLY A 260 21.23 -10.02 3.89
CA GLY A 260 21.51 -11.44 4.13
C GLY A 260 20.91 -12.35 3.06
N LEU A 261 19.66 -12.11 2.66
CA LEU A 261 19.01 -12.85 1.57
C LEU A 261 19.70 -12.62 0.21
N SER A 262 20.14 -11.40 -0.07
CA SER A 262 20.84 -11.07 -1.32
C SER A 262 22.19 -11.78 -1.40
N ILE A 263 22.94 -11.77 -0.30
CA ILE A 263 24.20 -12.51 -0.18
C ILE A 263 23.95 -14.01 -0.37
N ALA A 264 22.98 -14.58 0.34
CA ALA A 264 22.64 -15.99 0.23
C ALA A 264 22.24 -16.37 -1.21
N LYS A 265 21.45 -15.53 -1.89
CA LYS A 265 21.09 -15.73 -3.32
C LYS A 265 22.34 -15.77 -4.21
N VAL A 266 23.27 -14.82 -4.06
CA VAL A 266 24.51 -14.79 -4.85
C VAL A 266 25.30 -16.09 -4.65
N PHE A 267 25.42 -16.56 -3.41
CA PHE A 267 26.15 -17.80 -3.11
C PHE A 267 25.47 -19.06 -3.61
N LEU A 268 24.17 -19.22 -3.34
CA LEU A 268 23.45 -20.47 -3.60
C LEU A 268 23.00 -20.60 -5.06
N TYR A 269 22.74 -19.49 -5.74
CA TYR A 269 22.13 -19.50 -7.07
C TYR A 269 23.03 -18.90 -8.16
N ASP A 270 23.68 -17.76 -7.90
CA ASP A 270 24.49 -17.11 -8.94
C ASP A 270 25.84 -17.83 -9.12
N LEU A 271 26.53 -18.14 -8.02
CA LEU A 271 27.81 -18.84 -8.03
C LEU A 271 27.68 -20.36 -8.30
N SER A 272 26.50 -20.95 -8.09
CA SER A 272 26.26 -22.38 -8.36
C SER A 272 26.17 -22.72 -9.85
N ASN A 273 26.07 -21.72 -10.73
CA ASN A 273 26.12 -21.91 -12.18
C ASN A 273 27.55 -21.77 -12.75
N LEU A 274 28.53 -21.42 -11.92
CA LEU A 274 29.94 -21.38 -12.33
C LEU A 274 30.55 -22.78 -12.33
N GLU A 275 31.55 -22.98 -13.18
CA GLU A 275 32.41 -24.16 -13.12
C GLU A 275 32.98 -24.34 -11.71
N THR A 276 33.12 -25.59 -11.28
CA THR A 276 33.43 -25.97 -9.89
C THR A 276 34.65 -25.24 -9.33
N GLY A 277 35.68 -25.00 -10.16
CA GLY A 277 36.88 -24.25 -9.76
C GLY A 277 36.59 -22.79 -9.37
N TYR A 278 35.89 -22.04 -10.22
CA TYR A 278 35.52 -20.65 -9.92
C TYR A 278 34.59 -20.53 -8.72
N ARG A 279 33.71 -21.52 -8.52
CA ARG A 279 32.84 -21.59 -7.34
C ARG A 279 33.64 -21.72 -6.05
N ILE A 280 34.58 -22.65 -5.99
CA ILE A 280 35.44 -22.88 -4.82
C ILE A 280 36.26 -21.62 -4.50
N ILE A 281 36.91 -21.04 -5.52
CA ILE A 281 37.71 -19.81 -5.34
C ILE A 281 36.85 -18.65 -4.84
N SER A 282 35.64 -18.47 -5.40
CA SER A 282 34.72 -17.41 -4.97
C SER A 282 34.31 -17.56 -3.51
N PHE A 283 34.03 -18.79 -3.05
CA PHE A 283 33.72 -19.05 -1.64
C PHE A 283 34.90 -18.75 -0.71
N ILE A 284 36.13 -19.12 -1.10
CA ILE A 284 37.33 -18.85 -0.31
C ILE A 284 37.55 -17.34 -0.20
N VAL A 285 37.56 -16.62 -1.33
CA VAL A 285 37.78 -15.17 -1.37
C VAL A 285 36.73 -14.44 -0.54
N LEU A 286 35.45 -14.80 -0.70
CA LEU A 286 34.38 -14.18 0.07
C LEU A 286 34.45 -14.52 1.57
N GLY A 287 34.83 -15.74 1.93
CA GLY A 287 35.06 -16.13 3.33
C GLY A 287 36.17 -15.28 3.97
N VAL A 288 37.28 -15.07 3.25
CA VAL A 288 38.37 -14.19 3.69
C VAL A 288 37.89 -12.74 3.84
N ILE A 289 37.13 -12.22 2.87
CA ILE A 289 36.55 -10.86 2.95
C ILE A 289 35.61 -10.73 4.15
N ALA A 290 34.76 -11.72 4.41
CA ALA A 290 33.83 -11.71 5.53
C ALA A 290 34.57 -11.74 6.88
N LEU A 291 35.63 -12.56 7.00
CA LEU A 291 36.47 -12.61 8.18
C LEU A 291 37.21 -11.28 8.41
N LEU A 292 37.74 -10.67 7.35
CA LEU A 292 38.35 -9.34 7.41
C LEU A 292 37.34 -8.28 7.83
N ALA A 293 36.14 -8.28 7.26
CA ALA A 293 35.07 -7.34 7.62
C ALA A 293 34.63 -7.51 9.08
N ALA A 294 34.48 -8.74 9.55
CA ALA A 294 34.13 -9.05 10.94
C ALA A 294 35.25 -8.61 11.91
N TYR A 295 36.52 -8.87 11.55
CA TYR A 295 37.69 -8.42 12.32
C TYR A 295 37.75 -6.89 12.40
N LEU A 296 37.58 -6.18 11.27
CA LEU A 296 37.58 -4.72 11.23
C LEU A 296 36.41 -4.14 12.05
N TYR A 297 35.21 -4.69 11.89
CA TYR A 297 34.05 -4.28 12.68
C TYR A 297 34.31 -4.41 14.18
N ASN A 298 34.88 -5.54 14.62
CA ASN A 298 35.17 -5.77 16.02
C ASN A 298 36.30 -4.86 16.54
N LYS A 299 37.34 -4.62 15.73
CA LYS A 299 38.47 -3.74 16.06
C LYS A 299 38.06 -2.28 16.22
N TYR A 300 37.11 -1.79 15.41
CA TYR A 300 36.65 -0.39 15.44
C TYR A 300 35.34 -0.19 16.20
N LYS A 301 34.84 -1.22 16.88
CA LYS A 301 33.58 -1.18 17.64
C LYS A 301 33.53 -0.05 18.67
N GLU A 302 34.67 0.29 19.27
CA GLU A 302 34.80 1.37 20.27
C GLU A 302 34.76 2.79 19.66
N TYR A 303 34.95 2.93 18.35
CA TYR A 303 34.92 4.23 17.65
C TYR A 303 33.57 4.49 16.94
N ILE A 304 32.71 3.47 16.83
CA ILE A 304 31.45 3.50 16.06
C ILE A 304 30.20 3.54 16.98
N ALA A 305 30.35 3.19 18.26
CA ALA A 305 29.30 3.24 19.28
C ALA A 305 29.17 4.64 19.91
#